data_AF-U5ERE9-F1
#
_entry.id   AF-U5ERE9-F1
#
_cell.length_a   1.000
_cell.length_b   1.000
_cell.length_c   1.000
_cell.angle_alpha   90.00
_cell.angle_beta   90.00
_cell.angle_gamma   90.00
#
_symmetry.space_group_name_H-M   'P 1'
#
loop_
_entity.id
_entity.type
_entity.pdbx_description
1 polymer ?
#
loop_
_entity_poly.entity_id
_entity_poly.type
_entity_poly.pdbx_seq_one_letter_code
_entity_poly.pdbx_strand_id
1 'polypeptide(L)'
;ITHSNKKERKEGGKRGRKPGRKASIEKIDMRAKLERSRQSARECRARKKLRYQYLEELVIDREKAVLELRRELDKLQNWALEIDAGKYPEGLQELLEEVGALKQE
;
A
#
# COMPACT_ATOMS: atom_id res chain seq x y z
N ILE A 1 0.51 -19.50 -37.65
CA ILE A 1 0.55 -18.42 -38.66
C ILE A 1 1.42 -17.30 -38.12
N THR A 2 2.57 -17.13 -38.77
CA THR A 2 3.64 -16.14 -38.49
C THR A 2 3.16 -14.70 -38.59
N HIS A 3 3.82 -13.76 -37.90
CA HIS A 3 4.59 -12.69 -38.59
C HIS A 3 5.51 -11.94 -37.61
N SER A 4 6.80 -12.23 -37.78
CA SER A 4 7.96 -11.54 -37.24
C SER A 4 8.16 -10.23 -37.98
N ASN A 5 8.00 -9.08 -37.32
CA ASN A 5 8.22 -7.78 -37.94
C ASN A 5 9.67 -7.31 -37.70
N LYS A 6 10.58 -7.73 -38.60
CA LYS A 6 11.97 -7.21 -38.70
C LYS A 6 11.91 -5.78 -39.23
N LYS A 7 12.21 -4.78 -38.37
CA LYS A 7 12.58 -3.44 -38.85
C LYS A 7 14.05 -3.44 -39.25
N GLU A 8 14.31 -3.56 -40.54
CA GLU A 8 15.61 -3.32 -41.15
C GLU A 8 16.02 -1.85 -40.95
N ARG A 9 17.13 -1.63 -40.23
CA ARG A 9 17.77 -0.31 -40.11
C ARG A 9 18.73 -0.13 -41.28
N LYS A 10 18.41 0.81 -42.18
CA LYS A 10 19.28 1.29 -43.26
C LYS A 10 20.63 1.76 -42.69
N GLU A 11 21.72 1.10 -43.09
CA GLU A 11 23.08 1.57 -42.86
C GLU A 11 23.42 2.72 -43.81
N GLY A 12 23.42 3.94 -43.28
CA GLY A 12 23.87 5.14 -43.98
C GLY A 12 25.30 5.55 -43.56
N GLY A 13 26.24 5.47 -44.50
CA GLY A 13 27.38 6.38 -44.67
C GLY A 13 28.33 6.60 -43.49
N LYS A 14 29.31 5.71 -43.30
CA LYS A 14 30.52 5.98 -42.49
C LYS A 14 31.64 6.58 -43.38
N ARG A 15 31.63 7.89 -43.63
CA ARG A 15 32.84 8.64 -44.07
C ARG A 15 33.22 9.67 -42.99
N GLY A 16 34.41 9.53 -42.40
CA GLY A 16 35.11 10.64 -41.72
C GLY A 16 35.09 10.80 -40.19
N ARG A 17 34.85 9.76 -39.36
CA ARG A 17 34.92 9.91 -37.88
C ARG A 17 36.10 9.15 -37.26
N LYS A 18 37.03 9.86 -36.61
CA LYS A 18 38.23 9.32 -35.92
C LYS A 18 37.93 8.04 -35.12
N PRO A 19 38.75 6.96 -35.21
CA PRO A 19 38.45 5.62 -34.70
C PRO A 19 38.12 5.51 -33.20
N GLY A 20 38.57 6.45 -32.35
CA GLY A 20 38.38 6.38 -30.89
C GLY A 20 37.05 6.94 -30.36
N ARG A 21 36.33 7.77 -31.13
CA ARG A 21 35.17 8.53 -30.60
C ARG A 21 33.85 7.75 -30.62
N LYS A 22 33.72 6.72 -31.47
CA LYS A 22 32.50 5.88 -31.53
C LYS A 22 32.45 4.84 -30.41
N ALA A 23 33.58 4.18 -30.15
CA ALA A 23 33.69 3.21 -29.06
C ALA A 23 33.50 3.86 -27.67
N SER A 24 33.94 5.11 -27.47
CA SER A 24 33.69 5.82 -26.22
C SER A 24 32.21 6.22 -26.04
N ILE A 25 31.54 6.67 -27.11
CA ILE A 25 30.11 6.98 -27.09
C ILE A 25 29.27 5.72 -26.81
N GLU A 26 29.60 4.59 -27.43
CA GLU A 26 28.92 3.31 -27.18
C GLU A 26 29.11 2.81 -25.74
N LYS A 27 30.32 2.96 -25.18
CA LYS A 27 30.59 2.66 -23.76
C LYS A 27 29.77 3.54 -22.82
N ILE A 28 29.65 4.84 -23.13
CA ILE A 28 28.82 5.78 -22.34
C ILE A 28 27.34 5.40 -22.43
N ASP A 29 26.82 5.08 -23.61
CA ASP A 29 25.43 4.64 -23.79
C ASP A 29 25.15 3.32 -23.07
N MET A 30 26.08 2.36 -23.13
CA MET A 30 25.98 1.11 -22.38
C MET A 30 25.93 1.36 -20.87
N ARG A 31 26.80 2.23 -20.35
CA ARG A 31 26.82 2.61 -18.93
C ARG A 31 25.51 3.27 -18.52
N ALA A 32 24.98 4.16 -19.36
CA ALA A 32 23.70 4.83 -19.13
C ALA A 32 22.50 3.87 -19.15
N LYS A 33 22.49 2.87 -20.04
CA LYS A 33 21.45 1.82 -20.07
C LYS A 33 21.49 0.95 -18.81
N LEU A 34 22.69 0.55 -18.38
CA LEU A 34 22.86 -0.23 -17.16
C LEU A 34 22.39 0.56 -15.93
N GLU A 35 22.69 1.85 -15.85
CA GLU A 35 22.25 2.67 -14.73
C GLU A 35 20.73 2.87 -14.72
N ARG A 36 20.10 3.08 -15.89
CA ARG A 36 18.63 3.11 -16.00
C ARG A 36 17.98 1.80 -15.56
N SER A 37 18.54 0.66 -15.94
CA SER A 37 18.03 -0.66 -15.51
C SER A 37 18.18 -0.89 -14.00
N ARG A 38 19.30 -0.44 -13.43
CA ARG A 38 19.51 -0.48 -11.97
C ARG A 38 18.51 0.40 -11.25
N GLN A 39 18.29 1.62 -11.76
CA GLN A 39 17.36 2.57 -11.17
C GLN A 39 15.92 2.05 -11.22
N SER A 40 15.46 1.52 -12.35
CA SER A 40 14.12 0.92 -12.45
C SER A 40 13.95 -0.27 -11.51
N ALA A 41 14.99 -1.10 -11.32
CA ALA A 41 14.97 -2.19 -10.35
C ALA A 41 14.93 -1.69 -8.88
N ARG A 42 15.60 -0.58 -8.56
CA ARG A 42 15.51 0.07 -7.24
C ARG A 42 14.10 0.63 -7.00
N GLU A 43 13.56 1.36 -7.96
CA GLU A 43 12.21 1.92 -7.90
C GLU A 43 11.13 0.85 -7.78
N CYS A 44 11.28 -0.27 -8.49
CA CYS A 44 10.39 -1.43 -8.36
C CYS A 44 10.38 -1.96 -6.92
N ARG A 45 11.55 -2.12 -6.30
CA ARG A 45 11.68 -2.55 -4.90
C ARG A 45 11.11 -1.54 -3.93
N ALA A 46 11.41 -0.25 -4.10
CA ALA A 46 10.87 0.82 -3.27
C ALA A 46 9.35 0.86 -3.33
N ARG A 47 8.76 0.77 -4.54
CA ARG A 47 7.31 0.72 -4.74
C ARG A 47 6.68 -0.50 -4.09
N LYS A 48 7.31 -1.67 -4.22
CA LYS A 48 6.82 -2.90 -3.57
C LYS A 48 6.83 -2.77 -2.06
N LYS A 49 7.89 -2.18 -1.48
CA LYS A 49 7.99 -1.92 -0.04
C LYS A 49 6.86 -0.99 0.43
N LEU A 50 6.69 0.16 -0.24
CA LEU A 50 5.62 1.10 0.09
C LEU A 50 4.22 0.48 -0.01
N ARG A 51 3.99 -0.32 -1.06
CA ARG A 51 2.70 -1.02 -1.22
C ARG A 51 2.42 -1.98 -0.08
N TYR A 52 3.43 -2.74 0.37
CA TYR A 52 3.25 -3.67 1.47
C TYR A 52 3.09 -2.96 2.81
N GLN A 53 3.82 -1.87 3.05
CA GLN A 53 3.63 -1.04 4.25
C GLN A 53 2.21 -0.50 4.34
N TYR A 54 1.67 0.06 3.25
CA TYR A 54 0.29 0.53 3.23
C TYR A 54 -0.74 -0.58 3.47
N LEU A 55 -0.54 -1.75 2.85
CA LEU A 55 -1.45 -2.88 3.07
C LEU A 55 -1.37 -3.43 4.51
N GLU A 56 -0.18 -3.43 5.10
CA GLU A 56 0.05 -3.83 6.49
C GLU A 56 -0.65 -2.87 7.46
N GLU A 57 -0.49 -1.56 7.27
CA GLU A 57 -1.20 -0.53 8.04
C GLU A 57 -2.72 -0.69 7.95
N LEU A 58 -3.26 -0.88 6.74
CA LEU A 58 -4.70 -1.11 6.55
C LEU A 58 -5.21 -2.35 7.29
N VAL A 59 -4.43 -3.44 7.29
CA VAL A 59 -4.80 -4.68 8.00
C VAL A 59 -4.77 -4.45 9.50
N ILE A 60 -3.72 -3.79 10.02
CA ILE A 60 -3.59 -3.46 11.45
C ILE A 60 -4.78 -2.62 11.92
N ASP A 61 -5.12 -1.56 11.19
CA ASP A 61 -6.23 -0.67 11.53
C ASP A 61 -7.56 -1.43 11.51
N ARG A 62 -7.75 -2.30 10.52
CA ARG A 62 -8.96 -3.12 10.41
C ARG A 62 -9.07 -4.12 11.57
N GLU A 63 -7.98 -4.79 11.93
CA GLU A 63 -7.93 -5.74 13.04
C GLU A 63 -8.22 -5.05 14.37
N LYS A 64 -7.64 -3.86 14.59
CA LYS A 64 -7.91 -3.04 15.76
C LYS A 64 -9.39 -2.66 15.86
N ALA A 65 -9.99 -2.18 14.78
CA ALA A 65 -11.42 -1.85 14.75
C ALA A 65 -12.31 -3.07 15.01
N VAL A 66 -11.95 -4.25 14.49
CA VAL A 66 -12.68 -5.50 14.79
C VAL A 66 -12.61 -5.84 16.27
N LEU A 67 -11.44 -5.71 16.89
CA LEU A 67 -11.25 -6.00 18.31
C LEU A 67 -12.04 -5.03 19.20
N GLU A 68 -12.05 -3.74 18.86
CA GLU A 68 -12.83 -2.73 19.58
C GLU A 68 -14.33 -3.02 19.50
N LEU A 69 -14.85 -3.26 18.30
CA LEU A 69 -16.27 -3.63 18.11
C LEU A 69 -16.65 -4.93 18.81
N ARG A 70 -15.75 -5.92 18.83
CA ARG A 70 -15.97 -7.18 19.57
C ARG A 70 -16.12 -6.92 21.06
N ARG A 71 -15.24 -6.10 21.65
CA ARG A 71 -15.30 -5.74 23.08
C ARG A 71 -16.58 -4.99 23.42
N GLU A 72 -17.01 -4.06 22.56
CA GLU A 72 -18.27 -3.34 22.73
C GLU A 72 -19.47 -4.29 22.67
N LEU A 73 -19.49 -5.21 21.71
CA LEU A 73 -20.55 -6.22 21.61
C LEU A 73 -20.60 -7.11 22.85
N ASP A 74 -19.46 -7.63 23.30
CA ASP A 74 -19.37 -8.49 24.48
C ASP A 74 -19.85 -7.73 25.74
N LYS A 75 -19.50 -6.43 25.87
CA LYS A 75 -20.00 -5.55 26.94
C LYS A 75 -21.52 -5.44 26.92
N LEU A 76 -22.11 -5.14 25.75
CA LEU A 76 -23.57 -5.01 25.61
C LEU A 76 -24.31 -6.32 25.89
N GLN A 77 -23.75 -7.46 25.47
CA GLN A 77 -24.31 -8.77 25.78
C GLN A 77 -24.31 -9.05 27.28
N ASN A 78 -23.21 -8.76 27.98
CA ASN A 78 -23.15 -8.92 29.43
C ASN A 78 -24.14 -8.00 30.15
N TRP A 79 -24.28 -6.74 29.70
CA TRP A 79 -25.27 -5.82 30.26
C TRP A 79 -26.70 -6.31 30.05
N ALA A 80 -27.02 -6.84 28.87
CA ALA A 80 -28.34 -7.43 28.62
C ALA A 80 -28.64 -8.56 29.61
N LEU A 81 -27.68 -9.46 29.85
CA LEU A 81 -27.82 -10.54 30.83
C LEU A 81 -28.02 -10.04 32.27
N GLU A 82 -27.31 -8.97 32.65
CA GLU A 82 -27.47 -8.37 33.98
C GLU A 82 -28.83 -7.70 34.15
N ILE A 83 -29.30 -6.97 33.13
CA ILE A 83 -30.61 -6.33 33.12
C ILE A 83 -31.72 -7.39 33.18
N ASP A 84 -31.61 -8.46 32.41
CA ASP A 84 -32.55 -9.60 32.45
C ASP A 84 -32.58 -10.26 33.84
N ALA A 85 -31.46 -10.23 34.56
CA ALA A 85 -31.35 -10.68 35.95
C ALA A 85 -31.83 -9.63 36.99
N GLY A 86 -32.37 -8.50 36.54
CA GLY A 86 -32.84 -7.39 37.39
C GLY A 86 -31.71 -6.59 38.06
N LYS A 87 -30.48 -6.70 37.56
CA LYS A 87 -29.31 -5.94 38.03
C LYS A 87 -29.14 -4.68 37.18
N TYR A 88 -28.49 -3.67 37.76
CA TYR A 88 -28.13 -2.44 37.07
C TYR A 88 -26.64 -2.50 36.66
N PRO A 89 -26.31 -2.60 35.36
CA PRO A 89 -24.92 -2.74 34.92
C PRO A 89 -24.07 -1.51 35.20
N GLU A 90 -22.82 -1.73 35.59
CA GLU A 90 -21.85 -0.67 35.84
C GLU A 90 -21.53 0.10 34.56
N GLY A 91 -21.58 1.43 34.61
CA GLY A 91 -21.35 2.33 33.48
C GLY A 91 -22.56 2.53 32.55
N LEU A 92 -23.71 1.90 32.82
CA LEU A 92 -24.94 2.11 32.05
C LEU A 92 -25.44 3.57 32.15
N GLN A 93 -25.35 4.15 33.36
CA GLN A 93 -25.71 5.55 33.61
C GLN A 93 -24.90 6.52 32.76
N GLU A 94 -23.58 6.34 32.72
CA GLU A 94 -22.65 7.16 31.94
C GLU A 94 -22.98 7.08 30.44
N LEU A 95 -23.28 5.87 29.92
CA LEU A 95 -23.71 5.71 28.54
C LEU A 95 -25.04 6.45 28.25
N LEU A 96 -26.01 6.39 29.16
CA LEU A 96 -27.29 7.08 29.00
C LEU A 96 -27.12 8.60 28.99
N GLU A 97 -26.18 9.13 29.78
CA GLU A 97 -25.79 10.53 29.80
C GLU A 97 -25.10 10.94 28.49
N GLU A 98 -24.16 10.13 27.99
CA GLU A 98 -23.47 10.35 26.71
C GLU A 98 -24.42 10.32 25.51
N VAL A 99 -25.38 9.40 25.50
CA VAL A 99 -26.38 9.27 24.41
C VAL A 99 -27.46 10.36 24.50
N GLY A 100 -27.44 11.20 25.54
CA GLY A 100 -28.41 12.29 25.72
C GLY A 100 -29.82 11.81 26.08
N ALA A 101 -29.95 10.56 26.54
CA ALA A 101 -31.21 9.97 26.97
C ALA A 101 -31.65 10.47 28.36
N LEU A 102 -30.73 11.09 29.11
CA LEU A 102 -30.99 11.72 30.41
C LEU A 102 -31.01 13.25 30.29
N LYS A 103 -31.90 13.79 29.46
CA LYS A 103 -32.41 15.14 29.74
C LYS A 103 -33.51 15.00 30.79
N GLN A 104 -33.15 15.27 32.04
CA GLN A 104 -34.13 15.50 33.10
C GLN A 104 -34.98 16.72 32.72
N GLU A 105 -36.30 16.54 32.62
CA GLU A 105 -37.28 17.62 32.75
C GLU A 105 -37.31 18.17 34.18
#